data_AF-A0A0W0SMA0-F1
#
_entry.id   AF-A0A0W0SMA0-F1
#
_cell.length_a   1.000
_cell.length_b   1.000
_cell.length_c   1.000
_cell.angle_alpha   90.00
_cell.angle_beta   90.00
_cell.angle_gamma   90.00
#
_symmetry.space_group_name_H-M   'P 1'
#
loop_
_entity.id
_entity.type
_entity.pdbx_description
1 polymer ?
#
loop_
_entity_poly.entity_id
_entity_poly.type
_entity_poly.pdbx_seq_one_letter_code
_entity_poly.pdbx_strand_id
1 'polypeptide(L)'
;MIDEWLKRFFQEDTETTLILHNQVLKRTNFRQIGSGSEKQVFQLESQNQCIFIPNKWSSDYHWDVLLQRETSLLAQIKSLGLKTQEFQIIPAKIQEIDQTMNVLLTKDFESLCKEESIVIFNQKGDEKVIGKAPDFNAMREKFKDKTFVQTMFKKIINEYAIALAFQLPITILNPSLDDSQHFCFELPTNPSEPPVVRYMFWDVAGDFDGVSLPRVPTLHDLKTGCQPNRDDANGLYRLANSIACVIHQMRYQRSDMFKFVRELQTDILAALNDNNFLNPALEHARNTAAKYLSEHLINIKLDTTSLNDDNFVLLIESAISTDNLSLIEQFFELHNDPNTLAQQSIAQIIETAKKYENKSVIAYFEAKFVSLNLPTEIEAPSIRELSVEIKKSVVEEVKSEVNPEEWKNNFLLAYNKKLAADKAAWCGLYSFFAKSNVNNNMTLKDLVSHAQGASNQGSGKRSQAVMKEMGWLDENAEVIGELNNILPKI
;
A
#
# COMPACT_ATOMS: atom_id res chain seq x y z
N MET A 1 18.58 0.97 32.90
CA MET A 1 19.98 1.39 32.71
C MET A 1 20.03 2.48 31.64
N ILE A 2 19.22 2.35 30.59
CA ILE A 2 18.98 3.40 29.58
C ILE A 2 18.81 4.82 30.11
N ASP A 3 18.03 5.05 31.19
CA ASP A 3 17.77 6.41 31.69
C ASP A 3 19.03 7.15 32.14
N GLU A 4 19.94 6.47 32.82
CA GLU A 4 21.18 7.09 33.29
C GLU A 4 22.16 7.29 32.13
N TRP A 5 22.21 6.33 31.20
CA TRP A 5 22.95 6.46 29.96
C TRP A 5 22.50 7.68 29.14
N LEU A 6 21.19 7.83 28.91
CA LEU A 6 20.62 8.94 28.15
C LEU A 6 20.82 10.27 28.87
N LYS A 7 20.60 10.32 30.19
CA LYS A 7 20.90 11.52 30.99
C LYS A 7 22.34 11.94 30.82
N ARG A 8 23.29 11.00 30.87
CA ARG A 8 24.70 11.32 30.75
C ARG A 8 25.08 11.76 29.34
N PHE A 9 24.53 11.11 28.31
CA PHE A 9 24.77 11.50 26.91
C PHE A 9 24.22 12.90 26.55
N PHE A 10 23.04 13.25 27.08
CA PHE A 10 22.35 14.50 26.78
C PHE A 10 22.69 15.64 27.76
N GLN A 11 23.46 15.38 28.82
CA GLN A 11 24.04 16.45 29.63
C GLN A 11 24.99 17.27 28.75
N GLU A 12 24.92 18.60 28.86
CA GLU A 12 25.82 19.55 28.16
C GLU A 12 27.29 19.47 28.65
N ASP A 13 27.64 18.41 29.38
CA ASP A 13 28.98 18.14 29.90
C ASP A 13 29.89 17.63 28.76
N THR A 14 30.81 18.51 28.32
CA THR A 14 31.74 18.27 27.21
C THR A 14 32.75 17.16 27.48
N GLU A 15 32.86 16.69 28.71
CA GLU A 15 33.80 15.62 29.10
C GLU A 15 33.22 14.21 28.97
N THR A 16 31.93 14.05 28.64
CA THR A 16 31.35 12.71 28.44
C THR A 16 32.01 12.00 27.25
N THR A 17 32.52 10.80 27.49
CA THR A 17 33.19 9.98 26.47
C THR A 17 32.39 8.72 26.12
N LEU A 18 32.26 8.46 24.83
CA LEU A 18 31.62 7.28 24.27
C LEU A 18 32.68 6.35 23.68
N ILE A 19 32.61 5.08 24.03
CA ILE A 19 33.33 4.01 23.36
C ILE A 19 32.42 3.41 22.30
N LEU A 20 32.78 3.61 21.03
CA LEU A 20 32.08 3.09 19.85
C LEU A 20 33.11 2.34 18.99
N HIS A 21 32.86 1.06 18.67
CA HIS A 21 33.83 0.22 17.92
C HIS A 21 35.27 0.25 18.51
N ASN A 22 35.40 0.19 19.83
CA ASN A 22 36.68 0.30 20.54
C ASN A 22 37.42 1.64 20.37
N GLN A 23 36.78 2.66 19.80
CA GLN A 23 37.31 4.02 19.73
C GLN A 23 36.66 4.89 20.80
N VAL A 24 37.46 5.72 21.46
CA VAL A 24 36.98 6.69 22.45
C VAL A 24 36.71 8.02 21.75
N LEU A 25 35.45 8.44 21.75
CA LEU A 25 34.97 9.67 21.14
C LEU A 25 34.40 10.59 22.21
N LYS A 26 34.74 11.88 22.18
CA LYS A 26 34.12 12.85 23.07
C LYS A 26 32.73 13.18 22.56
N ARG A 27 31.79 13.51 23.46
CA ARG A 27 30.45 13.97 23.08
C ARG A 27 30.48 15.17 22.14
N THR A 28 31.50 16.03 22.22
CA THR A 28 31.74 17.15 21.32
C THR A 28 32.04 16.75 19.87
N ASN A 29 32.46 15.50 19.63
CA ASN A 29 32.62 14.95 18.28
C ASN A 29 31.28 14.53 17.65
N PHE A 30 30.15 14.69 18.34
CA PHE A 30 28.83 14.33 17.83
C PHE A 30 28.02 15.59 17.51
N ARG A 31 27.77 15.82 16.23
CA ARG A 31 26.90 16.90 15.76
C ARG A 31 25.50 16.37 15.56
N GLN A 32 24.51 16.95 16.23
CA GLN A 32 23.12 16.63 15.93
C GLN A 32 22.77 17.12 14.53
N ILE A 33 22.26 16.21 13.68
CA ILE A 33 21.86 16.52 12.31
C ILE A 33 20.38 16.23 12.04
N GLY A 34 19.70 15.58 12.99
CA GLY A 34 18.28 15.28 12.86
C GLY A 34 17.65 14.96 14.21
N SER A 35 16.32 15.10 14.25
CA SER A 35 15.49 14.73 15.40
C SER A 35 14.13 14.26 14.89
N GLY A 36 13.65 13.16 15.44
CA GLY A 36 12.28 12.69 15.33
C GLY A 36 11.60 12.67 16.69
N SER A 37 10.37 12.16 16.73
CA SER A 37 9.62 11.92 17.97
C SER A 37 10.27 10.86 18.85
N GLU A 38 10.84 9.81 18.24
CA GLU A 38 11.41 8.67 18.95
C GLU A 38 12.92 8.79 19.22
N LYS A 39 13.67 9.40 18.30
CA LYS A 39 15.14 9.36 18.29
C LYS A 39 15.77 10.64 17.74
N GLN A 40 17.04 10.86 18.07
CA GLN A 40 17.90 11.88 17.49
C GLN A 40 19.02 11.24 16.69
N VAL A 41 19.47 11.94 15.66
CA VAL A 41 20.54 11.49 14.76
C VAL A 41 21.76 12.37 14.97
N PHE A 42 22.89 11.72 15.27
CA PHE A 42 24.17 12.37 15.51
C PHE A 42 25.18 11.94 14.46
N GLN A 43 25.72 12.90 13.71
CA GLN A 43 26.87 12.70 12.85
C GLN A 43 28.14 12.63 13.69
N LEU A 44 28.99 11.65 13.39
CA LEU A 44 30.31 11.53 14.01
C LEU A 44 31.29 12.41 13.23
N GLU A 45 31.96 13.32 13.92
CA GLU A 45 32.95 14.19 13.31
C GLU A 45 34.10 13.37 12.74
N SER A 46 34.47 13.64 11.48
CA SER A 46 35.56 12.95 10.76
C SER A 46 35.34 11.44 10.52
N GLN A 47 34.15 10.91 10.82
CA GLN A 47 33.75 9.55 10.48
C GLN A 47 32.47 9.66 9.67
N ASN A 48 32.50 9.23 8.40
CA ASN A 48 31.38 9.32 7.43
C ASN A 48 30.16 8.48 7.83
N GLN A 49 29.65 8.69 9.05
CA GLN A 49 28.77 7.85 9.82
C GLN A 49 27.89 8.70 10.74
N CYS A 50 26.72 8.16 11.06
CA CYS A 50 25.78 8.71 12.01
C CYS A 50 25.29 7.60 12.95
N ILE A 51 24.97 7.98 14.18
CA ILE A 51 24.30 7.11 15.14
C ILE A 51 22.91 7.63 15.51
N PHE A 52 22.01 6.71 15.79
CA PHE A 52 20.65 7.00 16.25
C PHE A 52 20.54 6.70 17.74
N ILE A 53 20.09 7.69 18.50
CA ILE A 53 19.96 7.63 19.95
C ILE A 53 18.52 7.96 20.33
N PRO A 54 17.84 7.17 21.17
CA PRO A 54 16.45 7.42 21.52
C PRO A 54 16.32 8.72 22.34
N ASN A 55 15.22 9.46 22.16
CA ASN A 55 14.93 10.66 22.97
C ASN A 55 14.68 10.28 24.43
N LYS A 56 13.85 9.24 24.64
CA LYS A 56 13.41 8.69 25.92
C LYS A 56 12.96 7.26 25.69
N TRP A 57 13.31 6.31 26.56
CA TRP A 57 12.82 4.94 26.41
C TRP A 57 12.57 4.26 27.76
N SER A 58 11.50 3.46 27.83
CA SER A 58 11.03 2.85 29.08
C SER A 58 11.93 1.72 29.59
N SER A 59 12.67 1.03 28.71
CA SER A 59 13.69 0.04 29.07
C SER A 59 14.64 -0.29 27.93
N ASP A 60 15.83 -0.79 28.25
CA ASP A 60 16.82 -1.26 27.26
C ASP A 60 16.22 -2.30 26.29
N TYR A 61 15.40 -3.23 26.81
CA TYR A 61 14.75 -4.29 26.03
C TYR A 61 13.85 -3.76 24.90
N HIS A 62 12.99 -2.78 25.18
CA HIS A 62 12.07 -2.27 24.14
C HIS A 62 12.84 -1.54 23.03
N TRP A 63 13.96 -0.90 23.36
CA TRP A 63 14.78 -0.21 22.37
C TRP A 63 15.48 -1.23 21.47
N ASP A 64 16.08 -2.26 22.06
CA ASP A 64 16.71 -3.36 21.32
C ASP A 64 15.72 -4.04 20.36
N VAL A 65 14.48 -4.27 20.78
CA VAL A 65 13.42 -4.82 19.93
C VAL A 65 13.13 -3.90 18.74
N LEU A 66 13.07 -2.58 18.95
CA LEU A 66 12.86 -1.63 17.86
C LEU A 66 14.04 -1.63 16.87
N LEU A 67 15.28 -1.68 17.36
CA LEU A 67 16.47 -1.74 16.50
C LEU A 67 16.50 -3.02 15.66
N GLN A 68 16.20 -4.16 16.27
CA GLN A 68 16.11 -5.44 15.58
C GLN A 68 14.98 -5.43 14.54
N ARG A 69 13.83 -4.84 14.89
CA ARG A 69 12.71 -4.68 13.97
C ARG A 69 13.09 -3.83 12.76
N GLU A 70 13.65 -2.64 12.96
CA GLU A 70 14.09 -1.75 11.88
C GLU A 70 15.06 -2.44 10.92
N THR A 71 16.11 -3.06 11.47
CA THR A 71 17.12 -3.78 10.66
C THR A 71 16.54 -4.99 9.92
N SER A 72 15.67 -5.77 10.57
CA SER A 72 15.00 -6.92 9.96
C SER A 72 14.08 -6.51 8.81
N LEU A 73 13.26 -5.46 9.01
CA LEU A 73 12.33 -4.97 7.99
C LEU A 73 13.07 -4.42 6.77
N LEU A 74 14.13 -3.65 6.96
CA LEU A 74 14.96 -3.19 5.86
C LEU A 74 15.68 -4.35 5.15
N ALA A 75 16.15 -5.36 5.89
CA ALA A 75 16.72 -6.56 5.26
C ALA A 75 15.71 -7.31 4.39
N GLN A 76 14.43 -7.38 4.81
CA GLN A 76 13.35 -7.94 3.99
C GLN A 76 13.09 -7.09 2.74
N ILE A 77 13.02 -5.76 2.86
CA ILE A 77 12.86 -4.87 1.69
C ILE A 77 14.03 -5.01 0.71
N LYS A 78 15.25 -5.14 1.24
CA LYS A 78 16.47 -5.35 0.45
C LYS A 78 16.48 -6.69 -0.28
N SER A 79 15.96 -7.76 0.35
CA SER A 79 15.90 -9.09 -0.29
C SER A 79 14.95 -9.13 -1.50
N LEU A 80 13.98 -8.20 -1.53
CA LEU A 80 13.11 -7.96 -2.69
C LEU A 80 13.80 -7.12 -3.80
N GLY A 81 15.04 -6.67 -3.60
CA GLY A 81 15.85 -5.95 -4.58
C GLY A 81 15.73 -4.42 -4.53
N LEU A 82 15.05 -3.87 -3.52
CA LEU A 82 14.93 -2.41 -3.35
C LEU A 82 16.12 -1.84 -2.57
N LYS A 83 16.38 -0.53 -2.75
CA LYS A 83 17.45 0.15 -2.04
C LYS A 83 17.00 0.50 -0.62
N THR A 84 17.87 0.23 0.35
CA THR A 84 17.67 0.52 1.76
C THR A 84 18.87 1.27 2.34
N GLN A 85 18.65 2.01 3.42
CA GLN A 85 19.76 2.43 4.28
C GLN A 85 20.30 1.21 5.02
N GLU A 86 21.62 1.05 5.05
CA GLU A 86 22.27 -0.05 5.77
C GLU A 86 22.55 0.34 7.22
N PHE A 87 21.86 -0.29 8.16
CA PHE A 87 22.08 -0.09 9.58
C PHE A 87 22.84 -1.24 10.21
N GLN A 88 23.72 -0.91 11.16
CA GLN A 88 24.41 -1.87 12.02
C GLN A 88 24.01 -1.59 13.47
N ILE A 89 23.60 -2.62 14.19
CA ILE A 89 23.37 -2.53 15.64
C ILE A 89 24.73 -2.71 16.31
N ILE A 90 25.17 -1.70 17.06
CA ILE A 90 26.47 -1.72 17.72
C ILE A 90 26.37 -1.25 19.18
N PRO A 91 27.20 -1.78 20.09
CA PRO A 91 27.24 -1.31 21.47
C PRO A 91 27.92 0.06 21.56
N ALA A 92 27.28 1.00 22.24
CA ALA A 92 27.82 2.30 22.63
C ALA A 92 27.93 2.38 24.15
N LYS A 93 29.14 2.55 24.66
CA LYS A 93 29.42 2.57 26.11
C LYS A 93 29.80 3.98 26.56
N ILE A 94 29.18 4.48 27.62
CA ILE A 94 29.64 5.71 28.29
C ILE A 94 30.67 5.32 29.34
N GLN A 95 31.89 5.84 29.19
CA GLN A 95 33.04 5.39 29.98
C GLN A 95 32.90 5.73 31.47
N GLU A 96 32.33 6.89 31.79
CA GLU A 96 32.28 7.44 33.15
C GLU A 96 31.34 6.67 34.09
N ILE A 97 30.30 6.06 33.52
CA ILE A 97 29.28 5.31 34.29
C ILE A 97 29.34 3.80 34.04
N ASP A 98 30.28 3.33 33.20
CA ASP A 98 30.47 1.93 32.82
C ASP A 98 29.19 1.24 32.28
N GLN A 99 28.33 2.00 31.59
CA GLN A 99 27.06 1.50 31.03
C GLN A 99 27.10 1.45 29.51
N THR A 100 26.47 0.42 28.94
CA THR A 100 26.40 0.17 27.50
C THR A 100 24.96 0.11 27.06
N MET A 101 24.67 0.67 25.88
CA MET A 101 23.39 0.59 25.19
C MET A 101 23.66 0.31 23.71
N ASN A 102 22.78 -0.45 23.04
CA ASN A 102 22.89 -0.62 21.60
C ASN A 102 22.38 0.63 20.87
N VAL A 103 23.01 0.97 19.76
CA VAL A 103 22.60 2.07 18.86
C VAL A 103 22.61 1.58 17.42
N LEU A 104 21.86 2.26 16.54
CA LEU A 104 22.01 2.08 15.10
C LEU A 104 23.14 2.97 14.60
N LEU A 105 24.12 2.37 13.96
CA LEU A 105 25.16 3.03 13.19
C LEU A 105 24.84 2.91 11.71
N THR A 106 25.00 4.00 10.97
CA THR A 106 24.88 3.98 9.51
C THR A 106 25.76 5.03 8.86
N LYS A 107 25.90 4.99 7.54
CA LYS A 107 26.62 6.02 6.78
C LYS A 107 25.74 7.29 6.68
N ASP A 108 26.35 8.46 6.86
CA ASP A 108 25.65 9.72 6.64
C ASP A 108 25.24 9.89 5.17
N PHE A 109 24.17 10.64 4.92
CA PHE A 109 23.63 10.78 3.57
C PHE A 109 24.57 11.50 2.60
N GLU A 110 25.40 12.44 3.03
CA GLU A 110 26.36 13.10 2.12
C GLU A 110 27.41 12.13 1.61
N SER A 111 27.95 11.31 2.52
CA SER A 111 28.92 10.27 2.20
C SER A 111 28.30 9.19 1.32
N LEU A 112 27.06 8.81 1.60
CA LEU A 112 26.30 7.87 0.77
C LEU A 112 26.13 8.40 -0.66
N CYS A 113 25.76 9.68 -0.80
CA CYS A 113 25.60 10.34 -2.10
C CYS A 113 26.89 10.33 -2.92
N LYS A 114 28.04 10.58 -2.28
CA LYS A 114 29.35 10.59 -2.94
C LYS A 114 29.79 9.19 -3.40
N GLU A 115 29.68 8.19 -2.52
CA GLU A 115 30.19 6.85 -2.80
C GLU A 115 29.33 6.09 -3.80
N GLU A 116 28.01 6.22 -3.70
CA GLU A 116 27.08 5.54 -4.60
C GLU A 116 26.75 6.36 -5.84
N SER A 117 27.29 7.58 -5.96
CA SER A 117 26.96 8.52 -7.03
C SER A 117 25.44 8.72 -7.14
N ILE A 118 24.81 9.06 -6.02
CA ILE A 118 23.36 9.30 -5.94
C ILE A 118 23.04 10.70 -5.42
N VAL A 119 21.81 11.13 -5.62
CA VAL A 119 21.23 12.35 -5.01
C VAL A 119 19.95 11.95 -4.30
N ILE A 120 19.78 12.40 -3.07
CA ILE A 120 18.63 12.04 -2.22
C ILE A 120 17.73 13.26 -2.05
N PHE A 121 16.42 13.08 -2.26
CA PHE A 121 15.41 14.05 -1.87
C PHE A 121 14.95 13.76 -0.45
N ASN A 122 15.36 14.60 0.50
CA ASN A 122 14.94 14.50 1.89
C ASN A 122 13.71 15.38 2.13
N GLN A 123 12.52 14.76 2.15
CA GLN A 123 11.25 15.49 2.29
C GLN A 123 11.14 16.26 3.62
N LYS A 124 11.75 15.79 4.70
CA LYS A 124 11.63 16.37 6.05
C LYS A 124 12.83 17.19 6.51
N GLY A 125 14.02 16.93 5.99
CA GLY A 125 15.25 17.63 6.39
C GLY A 125 15.21 19.14 6.09
N ASP A 126 16.04 19.88 6.81
CA ASP A 126 16.30 21.31 6.56
C ASP A 126 16.90 21.51 5.16
N GLU A 127 17.84 20.64 4.80
CA GLU A 127 18.33 20.49 3.43
C GLU A 127 17.49 19.44 2.69
N LYS A 128 16.68 19.90 1.72
CA LYS A 128 15.79 19.03 0.94
C LYS A 128 16.50 18.16 -0.09
N VAL A 129 17.73 18.54 -0.47
CA VAL A 129 18.47 17.89 -1.56
C VAL A 129 19.88 17.62 -1.06
N ILE A 130 20.21 16.34 -0.90
CA ILE A 130 21.54 15.92 -0.44
C ILE A 130 22.30 15.36 -1.63
N GLY A 131 23.51 15.88 -1.85
CA GLY A 131 24.32 15.60 -3.04
C GLY A 131 24.10 16.61 -4.17
N LYS A 132 24.79 16.40 -5.30
CA LYS A 132 24.73 17.33 -6.45
C LYS A 132 23.66 16.90 -7.45
N ALA A 133 22.52 17.58 -7.43
CA ALA A 133 21.40 17.32 -8.35
C ALA A 133 21.80 17.41 -9.83
N PRO A 134 21.20 16.57 -10.71
CA PRO A 134 21.27 16.74 -12.16
C PRO A 134 20.73 18.11 -12.59
N ASP A 135 21.22 18.61 -13.73
CA ASP A 135 20.66 19.83 -14.33
C ASP A 135 19.31 19.54 -15.01
N PHE A 136 18.26 19.46 -14.20
CA PHE A 136 16.90 19.22 -14.67
C PHE A 136 16.36 20.37 -15.54
N ASN A 137 16.95 21.57 -15.49
CA ASN A 137 16.59 22.64 -16.42
C ASN A 137 17.08 22.30 -17.82
N ALA A 138 18.35 21.92 -17.96
CA ALA A 138 18.93 21.51 -19.23
C ALA A 138 18.27 20.24 -19.80
N MET A 139 17.77 19.36 -18.93
CA MET A 139 17.08 18.12 -19.33
C MET A 139 15.60 18.33 -19.68
N ARG A 140 14.99 19.50 -19.43
CA ARG A 140 13.54 19.68 -19.54
C ARG A 140 12.96 19.22 -20.88
N GLU A 141 13.59 19.59 -21.99
CA GLU A 141 13.13 19.19 -23.33
C GLU A 141 13.28 17.68 -23.59
N LYS A 142 14.28 17.02 -22.96
CA LYS A 142 14.46 15.57 -23.09
C LYS A 142 13.32 14.76 -22.45
N PHE A 143 12.57 15.33 -21.49
CA PHE A 143 11.39 14.65 -20.95
C PHE A 143 10.25 14.47 -21.97
N LYS A 144 10.29 15.18 -23.10
CA LYS A 144 9.35 14.93 -24.21
C LYS A 144 9.71 13.68 -25.03
N ASP A 145 10.94 13.19 -24.91
CA ASP A 145 11.36 11.93 -25.51
C ASP A 145 10.96 10.75 -24.61
N LYS A 146 10.06 9.92 -25.13
CA LYS A 146 9.56 8.73 -24.46
C LYS A 146 10.67 7.78 -24.03
N THR A 147 11.69 7.55 -24.86
CA THR A 147 12.78 6.59 -24.57
C THR A 147 13.67 7.12 -23.44
N PHE A 148 13.93 8.42 -23.42
CA PHE A 148 14.67 9.07 -22.35
C PHE A 148 13.96 8.90 -21.00
N VAL A 149 12.65 9.21 -20.95
CA VAL A 149 11.85 9.06 -19.72
C VAL A 149 11.75 7.59 -19.30
N GLN A 150 11.48 6.68 -20.23
CA GLN A 150 11.40 5.26 -19.89
C GLN A 150 12.72 4.71 -19.35
N THR A 151 13.86 5.15 -19.88
CA THR A 151 15.18 4.79 -19.34
C THR A 151 15.36 5.31 -17.92
N MET A 152 15.01 6.57 -17.67
CA MET A 152 15.10 7.22 -16.36
C MET A 152 14.19 6.56 -15.29
N PHE A 153 13.01 6.08 -15.69
CA PHE A 153 11.98 5.59 -14.77
C PHE A 153 11.87 4.05 -14.70
N LYS A 154 12.62 3.32 -15.52
CA LYS A 154 12.54 1.85 -15.57
C LYS A 154 12.65 1.19 -14.19
N LYS A 155 13.59 1.68 -13.37
CA LYS A 155 13.89 1.10 -12.07
C LYS A 155 12.80 1.39 -11.05
N ILE A 156 12.35 2.64 -10.94
CA ILE A 156 11.26 2.99 -10.01
C ILE A 156 9.92 2.34 -10.37
N ILE A 157 9.66 2.06 -11.66
CA ILE A 157 8.44 1.36 -12.07
C ILE A 157 8.48 -0.12 -11.68
N ASN A 158 9.65 -0.77 -11.81
CA ASN A 158 9.86 -2.11 -11.26
C ASN A 158 9.67 -2.10 -9.75
N GLU A 159 10.29 -1.16 -9.04
CA GLU A 159 10.17 -1.04 -7.58
C GLU A 159 8.75 -0.70 -7.14
N TYR A 160 8.00 0.08 -7.93
CA TYR A 160 6.59 0.38 -7.68
C TYR A 160 5.71 -0.86 -7.81
N ALA A 161 5.94 -1.71 -8.82
CA ALA A 161 5.24 -2.99 -8.96
C ALA A 161 5.54 -3.94 -7.79
N ILE A 162 6.79 -3.98 -7.32
CA ILE A 162 7.18 -4.75 -6.13
C ILE A 162 6.52 -4.17 -4.87
N ALA A 163 6.53 -2.84 -4.71
CA ALA A 163 5.91 -2.18 -3.57
C ALA A 163 4.40 -2.44 -3.49
N LEU A 164 3.72 -2.47 -4.64
CA LEU A 164 2.32 -2.90 -4.72
C LEU A 164 2.16 -4.38 -4.35
N ALA A 165 3.01 -5.25 -4.89
CA ALA A 165 2.92 -6.69 -4.67
C ALA A 165 3.09 -7.06 -3.19
N PHE A 166 4.02 -6.42 -2.50
CA PHE A 166 4.37 -6.72 -1.11
C PHE A 166 3.88 -5.68 -0.10
N GLN A 167 3.01 -4.76 -0.53
CA GLN A 167 2.40 -3.72 0.31
C GLN A 167 3.43 -2.89 1.09
N LEU A 168 4.53 -2.52 0.42
CA LEU A 168 5.61 -1.74 1.03
C LEU A 168 5.15 -0.31 1.36
N PRO A 169 5.74 0.33 2.38
CA PRO A 169 5.32 1.65 2.85
C PRO A 169 5.82 2.76 1.91
N ILE A 170 5.15 2.95 0.77
CA ILE A 170 5.43 4.09 -0.13
C ILE A 170 4.30 5.12 -0.10
N THR A 171 4.66 6.41 -0.12
CA THR A 171 3.71 7.53 0.00
C THR A 171 2.66 7.58 -1.11
N ILE A 172 2.95 6.96 -2.26
CA ILE A 172 1.99 6.87 -3.36
C ILE A 172 0.78 6.01 -2.99
N LEU A 173 1.02 4.94 -2.21
CA LEU A 173 -0.01 4.01 -1.74
C LEU A 173 -0.62 4.47 -0.42
N ASN A 174 0.22 5.05 0.45
CA ASN A 174 -0.21 5.54 1.75
C ASN A 174 0.36 6.95 1.99
N PRO A 175 -0.38 8.01 1.59
CA PRO A 175 0.08 9.39 1.72
C PRO A 175 0.27 9.88 3.16
N SER A 176 -0.22 9.12 4.15
CA SER A 176 -0.06 9.44 5.58
C SER A 176 1.18 8.84 6.24
N LEU A 177 2.01 8.11 5.50
CA LEU A 177 3.28 7.60 6.01
C LEU A 177 4.20 8.75 6.41
N ASP A 178 4.91 8.58 7.53
CA ASP A 178 5.61 9.70 8.14
C ASP A 178 6.89 9.99 7.35
N ASP A 179 7.70 9.00 6.95
CA ASP A 179 8.90 9.23 6.12
C ASP A 179 9.64 7.96 5.69
N SER A 180 9.00 6.79 5.65
CA SER A 180 9.67 5.49 5.41
C SER A 180 10.45 5.33 4.10
N GLN A 181 10.38 6.30 3.19
CA GLN A 181 11.11 6.28 1.94
C GLN A 181 11.47 7.68 1.43
N HIS A 182 12.58 7.74 0.71
CA HIS A 182 13.01 8.86 -0.09
C HIS A 182 12.95 8.53 -1.58
N PHE A 183 12.82 9.55 -2.42
CA PHE A 183 13.22 9.45 -3.82
C PHE A 183 14.71 9.71 -3.91
N CYS A 184 15.43 8.87 -4.66
CA CYS A 184 16.81 9.12 -5.02
C CYS A 184 17.03 8.97 -6.52
N PHE A 185 18.09 9.62 -7.00
CA PHE A 185 18.51 9.60 -8.40
C PHE A 185 19.92 9.04 -8.47
N GLU A 186 20.08 7.88 -9.10
CA GLU A 186 21.39 7.36 -9.50
C GLU A 186 21.94 8.22 -10.63
N LEU A 187 23.12 8.79 -10.42
CA LEU A 187 23.79 9.62 -11.41
C LEU A 187 24.46 8.74 -12.46
N PRO A 188 24.33 9.05 -13.75
CA PRO A 188 24.88 8.22 -14.79
C PRO A 188 26.41 8.36 -14.82
N THR A 189 27.12 7.27 -15.07
CA THR A 189 28.56 7.31 -15.34
C THR A 189 28.84 7.94 -16.71
N ASN A 190 27.90 7.79 -17.66
CA ASN A 190 27.94 8.41 -18.97
C ASN A 190 26.99 9.62 -19.05
N PRO A 191 27.50 10.84 -19.32
CA PRO A 191 26.67 12.05 -19.42
C PRO A 191 25.56 12.03 -20.48
N SER A 192 25.61 11.10 -21.44
CA SER A 192 24.54 10.95 -22.44
C SER A 192 23.30 10.22 -21.90
N GLU A 193 23.44 9.46 -20.82
CA GLU A 193 22.35 8.72 -20.20
C GLU A 193 21.59 9.60 -19.20
N PRO A 194 20.28 9.36 -18.99
CA PRO A 194 19.55 10.05 -17.93
C PRO A 194 19.99 9.54 -16.55
N PRO A 195 19.83 10.35 -15.48
CA PRO A 195 19.80 9.82 -14.13
C PRO A 195 18.66 8.80 -13.98
N VAL A 196 18.79 7.84 -13.07
CA VAL A 196 17.77 6.81 -12.84
C VAL A 196 17.07 7.04 -11.51
N VAL A 197 15.75 7.15 -11.52
CA VAL A 197 14.95 7.37 -10.31
C VAL A 197 14.69 6.06 -9.58
N ARG A 198 14.73 6.09 -8.25
CA ARG A 198 14.46 4.94 -7.36
C ARG A 198 13.80 5.38 -6.05
N TYR A 199 13.23 4.40 -5.35
CA TYR A 199 12.99 4.51 -3.92
C TYR A 199 14.24 4.16 -3.11
N MET A 200 14.37 4.78 -1.94
CA MET A 200 15.32 4.40 -0.91
C MET A 200 14.60 4.35 0.43
N PHE A 201 14.51 3.18 1.05
CA PHE A 201 13.79 2.99 2.31
C PHE A 201 14.70 3.19 3.51
N TRP A 202 14.13 3.80 4.55
CA TRP A 202 14.75 4.09 5.83
C TRP A 202 13.61 4.35 6.84
N ASP A 203 13.83 4.12 8.12
CA ASP A 203 12.84 4.38 9.17
C ASP A 203 11.45 3.74 8.89
N VAL A 204 11.46 2.42 8.78
CA VAL A 204 10.28 1.63 8.37
C VAL A 204 9.55 1.00 9.55
N ALA A 205 10.16 0.90 10.74
CA ALA A 205 9.61 0.16 11.86
C ALA A 205 8.26 0.67 12.37
N GLY A 206 7.97 1.97 12.24
CA GLY A 206 6.69 2.56 12.65
C GLY A 206 5.56 2.39 11.63
N ASP A 207 5.91 2.12 10.37
CA ASP A 207 5.03 2.25 9.21
C ASP A 207 4.85 0.91 8.46
N PHE A 208 5.60 -0.11 8.83
CA PHE A 208 5.63 -1.43 8.19
C PHE A 208 5.78 -2.56 9.22
N ASP A 209 4.92 -3.56 9.12
CA ASP A 209 4.92 -4.74 10.01
C ASP A 209 5.69 -5.94 9.43
N GLY A 210 6.14 -5.85 8.18
CA GLY A 210 6.85 -6.91 7.48
C GLY A 210 6.21 -7.29 6.16
N VAL A 211 6.96 -8.07 5.38
CA VAL A 211 6.52 -8.49 4.05
C VAL A 211 5.36 -9.49 4.17
N SER A 212 4.18 -9.09 3.67
CA SER A 212 3.01 -9.97 3.60
C SER A 212 3.14 -10.98 2.45
N LEU A 213 2.22 -11.96 2.38
CA LEU A 213 2.05 -12.76 1.17
C LEU A 213 1.87 -11.84 -0.05
N PRO A 214 2.65 -12.04 -1.14
CA PRO A 214 2.60 -11.14 -2.28
C PRO A 214 1.28 -11.23 -3.02
N ARG A 215 0.77 -10.08 -3.47
CA ARG A 215 -0.37 -9.96 -4.38
C ARG A 215 0.05 -9.10 -5.57
N VAL A 216 0.70 -9.71 -6.55
CA VAL A 216 1.24 -9.01 -7.71
C VAL A 216 0.12 -8.23 -8.42
N PRO A 217 0.27 -6.94 -8.72
CA PRO A 217 -0.81 -6.18 -9.35
C PRO A 217 -1.13 -6.71 -10.76
N THR A 218 -2.40 -6.62 -11.18
CA THR A 218 -2.73 -6.69 -12.62
C THR A 218 -2.22 -5.44 -13.35
N LEU A 219 -2.23 -5.44 -14.67
CA LEU A 219 -1.89 -4.23 -15.45
C LEU A 219 -2.81 -3.05 -15.10
N HIS A 220 -4.09 -3.32 -14.85
CA HIS A 220 -5.02 -2.30 -14.38
C HIS A 220 -4.61 -1.78 -13.00
N ASP A 221 -4.36 -2.67 -12.05
CA ASP A 221 -3.96 -2.32 -10.68
C ASP A 221 -2.66 -1.51 -10.63
N LEU A 222 -1.68 -1.85 -11.48
CA LEU A 222 -0.42 -1.11 -11.59
C LEU A 222 -0.64 0.32 -12.10
N LYS A 223 -1.65 0.53 -12.97
CA LYS A 223 -1.99 1.87 -13.47
C LYS A 223 -2.73 2.70 -12.41
N THR A 224 -3.65 2.08 -11.68
CA THR A 224 -4.59 2.76 -10.78
C THR A 224 -4.11 2.86 -9.34
N GLY A 225 -3.26 1.95 -8.87
CA GLY A 225 -2.63 1.99 -7.55
C GLY A 225 -3.37 1.21 -6.45
N CYS A 226 -4.03 0.09 -6.78
CA CYS A 226 -4.65 -0.87 -5.85
C CYS A 226 -5.69 -0.35 -4.81
N GLN A 227 -6.18 0.90 -4.90
CA GLN A 227 -7.24 1.40 -4.01
C GLN A 227 -8.57 1.59 -4.75
N PRO A 228 -9.56 0.68 -4.57
CA PRO A 228 -10.83 0.72 -5.31
C PRO A 228 -11.80 1.85 -4.89
N ASN A 229 -11.56 2.51 -3.75
CA ASN A 229 -12.54 3.44 -3.14
C ASN A 229 -12.14 4.93 -3.22
N ARG A 230 -11.23 5.30 -4.11
CA ARG A 230 -10.99 6.72 -4.41
C ARG A 230 -11.29 6.99 -5.88
N ASP A 231 -12.21 7.92 -6.12
CA ASP A 231 -12.61 8.39 -7.46
C ASP A 231 -11.46 9.03 -8.28
N ASP A 232 -10.25 9.12 -7.70
CA ASP A 232 -9.02 9.67 -8.28
C ASP A 232 -7.87 8.64 -8.40
N ALA A 233 -8.15 7.34 -8.30
CA ALA A 233 -7.15 6.26 -8.29
C ALA A 233 -6.36 6.16 -9.61
N ASN A 234 -5.31 6.98 -9.72
CA ASN A 234 -4.35 6.95 -10.81
C ASN A 234 -2.93 6.90 -10.25
N GLY A 235 -2.51 5.69 -9.86
CA GLY A 235 -1.21 5.38 -9.27
C GLY A 235 -0.03 5.92 -10.08
N LEU A 236 -0.05 5.72 -11.41
CA LEU A 236 0.99 6.28 -12.30
C LEU A 236 0.95 7.81 -12.34
N TYR A 237 -0.23 8.43 -12.32
CA TYR A 237 -0.35 9.89 -12.23
C TYR A 237 0.25 10.43 -10.94
N ARG A 238 0.00 9.76 -9.80
CA ARG A 238 0.58 10.13 -8.50
C ARG A 238 2.09 9.96 -8.50
N LEU A 239 2.61 8.85 -9.04
CA LEU A 239 4.06 8.64 -9.22
C LEU A 239 4.70 9.74 -10.05
N ALA A 240 4.11 10.04 -11.21
CA ALA A 240 4.59 11.11 -12.09
C ALA A 240 4.55 12.48 -11.38
N ASN A 241 3.49 12.77 -10.62
CA ASN A 241 3.36 14.02 -9.87
C ASN A 241 4.40 14.15 -8.76
N SER A 242 4.57 13.11 -7.94
CA SER A 242 5.51 13.09 -6.82
C SER A 242 6.93 13.34 -7.33
N ILE A 243 7.36 12.65 -8.39
CA ILE A 243 8.70 12.82 -8.96
C ILE A 243 8.84 14.19 -9.65
N ALA A 244 7.80 14.69 -10.33
CA ALA A 244 7.82 16.04 -10.90
C ALA A 244 7.97 17.13 -9.82
N CYS A 245 7.31 16.97 -8.67
CA CYS A 245 7.48 17.83 -7.50
C CYS A 245 8.91 17.76 -6.95
N VAL A 246 9.48 16.56 -6.84
CA VAL A 246 10.88 16.37 -6.40
C VAL A 246 11.86 17.05 -7.36
N ILE A 247 11.72 16.83 -8.66
CA ILE A 247 12.54 17.46 -9.69
C ILE A 247 12.43 18.98 -9.60
N HIS A 248 11.23 19.53 -9.36
CA HIS A 248 11.05 20.96 -9.15
C HIS A 248 11.85 21.47 -7.94
N GLN A 249 11.81 20.77 -6.81
CA GLN A 249 12.57 21.14 -5.60
C GLN A 249 14.09 21.04 -5.81
N MET A 250 14.54 20.14 -6.68
CA MET A 250 15.96 19.98 -7.04
C MET A 250 16.47 21.04 -8.04
N ARG A 251 15.58 21.86 -8.62
CA ARG A 251 15.97 22.91 -9.56
C ARG A 251 16.39 24.18 -8.82
N TYR A 252 17.46 24.81 -9.31
CA TYR A 252 17.98 26.07 -8.78
C TYR A 252 17.10 27.30 -9.14
N GLN A 253 16.16 27.17 -10.09
CA GLN A 253 15.37 28.30 -10.60
C GLN A 253 13.94 28.33 -10.08
N ARG A 254 13.52 29.48 -9.57
CA ARG A 254 12.13 29.78 -9.19
C ARG A 254 11.28 30.13 -10.43
N SER A 255 10.84 29.11 -11.16
CA SER A 255 9.76 29.26 -12.16
C SER A 255 8.39 29.09 -11.49
N ASP A 256 7.29 29.34 -12.22
CA ASP A 256 5.94 28.95 -11.80
C ASP A 256 5.92 27.43 -11.52
N MET A 257 5.80 27.08 -10.24
CA MET A 257 5.82 25.71 -9.76
C MET A 257 4.69 24.88 -10.37
N PHE A 258 3.46 25.42 -10.38
CA PHE A 258 2.29 24.66 -10.83
C PHE A 258 2.37 24.37 -12.32
N LYS A 259 2.78 25.36 -13.12
CA LYS A 259 2.97 25.17 -14.54
C LYS A 259 4.06 24.14 -14.82
N PHE A 260 5.24 24.29 -14.20
CA PHE A 260 6.35 23.37 -14.42
C PHE A 260 6.00 21.93 -14.03
N VAL A 261 5.46 21.72 -12.82
CA VAL A 261 5.11 20.39 -12.32
C VAL A 261 4.06 19.74 -13.20
N ARG A 262 3.02 20.48 -13.61
CA ARG A 262 1.95 19.95 -14.48
C ARG A 262 2.47 19.52 -15.84
N GLU A 263 3.29 20.35 -16.48
CA GLU A 263 3.87 20.04 -17.79
C GLU A 263 4.80 18.82 -17.70
N LEU A 264 5.70 18.78 -16.70
CA LEU A 264 6.62 17.67 -16.50
C LEU A 264 5.87 16.37 -16.16
N GLN A 265 4.86 16.44 -15.28
CA GLN A 265 4.00 15.31 -14.95
C GLN A 265 3.31 14.74 -16.18
N THR A 266 2.80 15.61 -17.07
CA THR A 266 2.12 15.20 -18.30
C THR A 266 3.08 14.42 -19.21
N ASP A 267 4.30 14.95 -19.39
CA ASP A 267 5.33 14.30 -20.20
C ASP A 267 5.76 12.95 -19.61
N ILE A 268 5.97 12.89 -18.28
CA ILE A 268 6.28 11.65 -17.58
C ILE A 268 5.15 10.63 -17.76
N LEU A 269 3.91 11.01 -17.43
CA LEU A 269 2.77 10.09 -17.47
C LEU A 269 2.53 9.53 -18.89
N ALA A 270 2.70 10.36 -19.92
CA ALA A 270 2.57 9.92 -21.31
C ALA A 270 3.59 8.82 -21.68
N ALA A 271 4.81 8.89 -21.13
CA ALA A 271 5.84 7.88 -21.35
C ALA A 271 5.62 6.61 -20.50
N LEU A 272 5.11 6.76 -19.27
CA LEU A 272 4.89 5.64 -18.34
C LEU A 272 3.63 4.82 -18.67
N ASN A 273 2.57 5.45 -19.17
CA ASN A 273 1.31 4.77 -19.50
C ASN A 273 1.40 4.01 -20.84
N ASP A 274 2.34 3.08 -20.92
CA ASP A 274 2.61 2.20 -22.06
C ASP A 274 2.65 0.74 -21.58
N ASN A 275 1.74 -0.09 -22.08
CA ASN A 275 1.66 -1.50 -21.69
C ASN A 275 2.96 -2.26 -21.96
N ASN A 276 3.69 -1.95 -23.04
CA ASN A 276 4.95 -2.62 -23.36
C ASN A 276 6.06 -2.27 -22.37
N PHE A 277 5.98 -1.10 -21.75
CA PHE A 277 6.91 -0.66 -20.72
C PHE A 277 6.51 -1.19 -19.33
N LEU A 278 5.21 -1.29 -19.04
CA LEU A 278 4.69 -1.77 -17.76
C LEU A 278 4.73 -3.30 -17.62
N ASN A 279 4.52 -4.06 -18.71
CA ASN A 279 4.50 -5.52 -18.67
C ASN A 279 5.82 -6.14 -18.15
N PRO A 280 7.02 -5.68 -18.56
CA PRO A 280 8.27 -6.14 -17.96
C PRO A 280 8.38 -5.90 -16.45
N ALA A 281 7.78 -4.81 -15.93
CA ALA A 281 7.77 -4.53 -14.49
C ALA A 281 6.84 -5.50 -13.73
N LEU A 282 5.70 -5.85 -14.34
CA LEU A 282 4.81 -6.89 -13.82
C LEU A 282 5.49 -8.25 -13.83
N GLU A 283 6.16 -8.62 -14.92
CA GLU A 283 6.92 -9.87 -15.02
C GLU A 283 8.03 -9.93 -13.97
N HIS A 284 8.75 -8.82 -13.76
CA HIS A 284 9.72 -8.71 -12.68
C HIS A 284 9.08 -8.96 -11.30
N ALA A 285 7.94 -8.34 -11.02
CA ALA A 285 7.22 -8.54 -9.76
C ALA A 285 6.71 -9.98 -9.58
N ARG A 286 6.20 -10.62 -10.65
CA ARG A 286 5.80 -12.04 -10.65
C ARG A 286 6.97 -12.95 -10.32
N ASN A 287 8.12 -12.74 -10.96
CA ASN A 287 9.32 -13.55 -10.73
C ASN A 287 9.83 -13.40 -9.29
N THR A 288 9.84 -12.18 -8.75
CA THR A 288 10.22 -11.95 -7.35
C THR A 288 9.24 -12.60 -6.37
N ALA A 289 7.93 -12.45 -6.61
CA ALA A 289 6.89 -13.08 -5.80
C ALA A 289 6.94 -14.62 -5.86
N ALA A 290 7.13 -15.20 -7.03
CA ALA A 290 7.26 -16.65 -7.21
C ALA A 290 8.46 -17.21 -6.45
N LYS A 291 9.60 -16.51 -6.48
CA LYS A 291 10.78 -16.88 -5.71
C LYS A 291 10.52 -16.83 -4.21
N TYR A 292 9.94 -15.73 -3.72
CA TYR A 292 9.57 -15.56 -2.31
C TYR A 292 8.63 -16.67 -1.83
N LEU A 293 7.58 -16.96 -2.60
CA LEU A 293 6.62 -18.00 -2.27
C LEU A 293 7.22 -19.41 -2.31
N SER A 294 8.17 -19.67 -3.22
CA SER A 294 8.87 -20.96 -3.27
C SER A 294 9.72 -21.19 -2.01
N GLU A 295 10.39 -20.15 -1.51
CA GLU A 295 11.11 -20.21 -0.23
C GLU A 295 10.15 -20.37 0.95
N HIS A 296 9.01 -19.67 0.93
CA HIS A 296 7.97 -19.79 1.95
C HIS A 296 7.34 -21.19 2.00
N LEU A 297 7.10 -21.80 0.84
CA LEU A 297 6.58 -23.16 0.71
C LEU A 297 7.46 -24.21 1.40
N ILE A 298 8.79 -24.06 1.29
CA ILE A 298 9.75 -24.94 1.98
C ILE A 298 9.55 -24.86 3.49
N ASN A 299 9.40 -23.64 4.03
CA ASN A 299 9.19 -23.42 5.46
C ASN A 299 7.86 -24.00 5.94
N ILE A 300 6.77 -23.84 5.16
CA ILE A 300 5.47 -24.45 5.49
C ILE A 300 5.57 -25.98 5.50
N LYS A 301 6.23 -26.60 4.52
CA LYS A 301 6.38 -28.06 4.48
C LYS A 301 7.17 -28.63 5.66
N LEU A 302 8.05 -27.82 6.27
CA LEU A 302 8.78 -28.18 7.48
C LEU A 302 7.95 -28.01 8.76
N ASP A 303 6.98 -27.10 8.74
CA ASP A 303 6.05 -26.86 9.83
C ASP A 303 4.86 -27.83 9.70
N THR A 304 4.78 -28.83 10.57
CA THR A 304 3.79 -29.94 10.46
C THR A 304 2.36 -29.54 10.82
N THR A 305 2.06 -28.24 10.89
CA THR A 305 0.73 -27.72 11.21
C THR A 305 -0.18 -27.72 9.99
N SER A 306 -1.41 -28.22 10.17
CA SER A 306 -2.44 -28.17 9.14
C SER A 306 -2.85 -26.71 8.86
N LEU A 307 -2.82 -26.31 7.59
CA LEU A 307 -3.37 -25.03 7.15
C LEU A 307 -4.88 -25.01 7.35
N ASN A 308 -5.40 -23.91 7.90
CA ASN A 308 -6.83 -23.65 7.89
C ASN A 308 -7.26 -23.09 6.52
N ASP A 309 -8.55 -23.16 6.22
CA ASP A 309 -9.13 -22.75 4.93
C ASP A 309 -8.80 -21.29 4.57
N ASP A 310 -8.87 -20.37 5.54
CA ASP A 310 -8.59 -18.94 5.29
C ASP A 310 -7.14 -18.70 4.87
N ASN A 311 -6.17 -19.29 5.59
CA ASN A 311 -4.75 -19.18 5.25
C ASN A 311 -4.46 -19.89 3.92
N PHE A 312 -5.12 -21.02 3.66
CA PHE A 312 -5.01 -21.71 2.38
C PHE A 312 -5.49 -20.84 1.21
N VAL A 313 -6.67 -20.21 1.32
CA VAL A 313 -7.20 -19.31 0.29
C VAL A 313 -6.22 -18.16 0.04
N LEU A 314 -5.72 -17.51 1.09
CA LEU A 314 -4.75 -16.41 0.95
C LEU A 314 -3.45 -16.85 0.24
N LEU A 315 -2.95 -18.05 0.55
CA LEU A 315 -1.77 -18.63 -0.10
C LEU A 315 -2.03 -18.92 -1.58
N ILE A 316 -3.18 -19.50 -1.91
CA ILE A 316 -3.57 -19.79 -3.29
C ILE A 316 -3.77 -18.50 -4.09
N GLU A 317 -4.44 -17.49 -3.55
CA GLU A 317 -4.56 -16.18 -4.19
C GLU A 317 -3.20 -15.55 -4.48
N SER A 318 -2.28 -15.64 -3.51
CA SER A 318 -0.91 -15.17 -3.66
C SER A 318 -0.19 -15.92 -4.79
N ALA A 319 -0.30 -17.26 -4.83
CA ALA A 319 0.28 -18.08 -5.88
C ALA A 319 -0.32 -17.77 -7.26
N ILE A 320 -1.64 -17.59 -7.36
CA ILE A 320 -2.33 -17.18 -8.59
C ILE A 320 -1.74 -15.87 -9.13
N SER A 321 -1.48 -14.90 -8.26
CA SER A 321 -0.93 -13.59 -8.68
C SER A 321 0.44 -13.69 -9.37
N THR A 322 1.19 -14.77 -9.12
CA THR A 322 2.52 -14.99 -9.72
C THR A 322 2.47 -15.53 -11.14
N ASP A 323 1.30 -15.95 -11.62
CA ASP A 323 1.14 -16.58 -12.94
C ASP A 323 1.92 -17.91 -13.11
N ASN A 324 2.34 -18.54 -12.00
CA ASN A 324 3.14 -19.75 -12.00
C ASN A 324 2.29 -20.99 -11.65
N LEU A 325 1.85 -21.73 -12.67
CA LEU A 325 1.00 -22.92 -12.49
C LEU A 325 1.63 -23.99 -11.58
N SER A 326 2.93 -24.25 -11.72
CA SER A 326 3.61 -25.27 -10.90
C SER A 326 3.63 -24.88 -9.41
N LEU A 327 3.73 -23.59 -9.11
CA LEU A 327 3.66 -23.11 -7.74
C LEU A 327 2.24 -23.24 -7.18
N ILE A 328 1.23 -22.92 -8.00
CA ILE A 328 -0.19 -23.06 -7.66
C ILE A 328 -0.53 -24.51 -7.34
N GLU A 329 -0.09 -25.46 -8.19
CA GLU A 329 -0.26 -26.90 -7.97
C GLU A 329 0.33 -27.33 -6.62
N GLN A 330 1.56 -26.91 -6.32
CA GLN A 330 2.24 -27.26 -5.07
C GLN A 330 1.57 -26.68 -3.82
N PHE A 331 1.04 -25.45 -3.88
CA PHE A 331 0.27 -24.89 -2.75
C PHE A 331 -1.08 -25.59 -2.61
N PHE A 332 -1.73 -25.97 -3.71
CA PHE A 332 -3.02 -26.65 -3.67
C PHE A 332 -2.91 -28.01 -2.96
N GLU A 333 -1.79 -28.71 -3.14
CA GLU A 333 -1.50 -29.99 -2.48
C GLU A 333 -1.25 -29.87 -0.97
N LEU A 334 -1.04 -28.67 -0.42
CA LEU A 334 -0.86 -28.49 1.03
C LEU A 334 -2.16 -28.60 1.82
N HIS A 335 -3.31 -28.54 1.15
CA HIS A 335 -4.60 -28.70 1.83
C HIS A 335 -4.90 -30.19 2.05
N ASN A 336 -5.22 -30.56 3.28
CA ASN A 336 -5.42 -31.96 3.68
C ASN A 336 -6.57 -32.64 2.92
N ASP A 337 -7.65 -31.91 2.64
CA ASP A 337 -8.77 -32.38 1.83
C ASP A 337 -9.44 -31.21 1.08
N PRO A 338 -9.01 -30.86 -0.14
CA PRO A 338 -9.61 -29.76 -0.89
C PRO A 338 -11.13 -29.86 -1.11
N ASN A 339 -11.74 -31.04 -0.92
CA ASN A 339 -13.20 -31.20 -1.03
C ASN A 339 -13.98 -30.72 0.22
N THR A 340 -13.30 -30.40 1.32
CA THR A 340 -13.96 -29.79 2.49
C THR A 340 -14.06 -28.27 2.42
N LEU A 341 -13.44 -27.64 1.40
CA LEU A 341 -13.46 -26.19 1.24
C LEU A 341 -14.88 -25.67 1.07
N ALA A 342 -15.23 -24.62 1.81
CA ALA A 342 -16.50 -23.94 1.64
C ALA A 342 -16.66 -23.38 0.21
N GLN A 343 -17.89 -23.40 -0.31
CA GLN A 343 -18.17 -22.88 -1.67
C GLN A 343 -17.75 -21.43 -1.86
N GLN A 344 -17.84 -20.61 -0.81
CA GLN A 344 -17.38 -19.22 -0.84
C GLN A 344 -15.86 -19.12 -1.09
N SER A 345 -15.07 -19.97 -0.45
CA SER A 345 -13.62 -20.04 -0.63
C SER A 345 -13.26 -20.48 -2.06
N ILE A 346 -13.99 -21.45 -2.62
CA ILE A 346 -13.83 -21.88 -4.01
C ILE A 346 -14.17 -20.74 -4.98
N ALA A 347 -15.29 -20.05 -4.75
CA ALA A 347 -15.70 -18.91 -5.57
C ALA A 347 -14.65 -17.80 -5.55
N GLN A 348 -14.07 -17.50 -4.39
CA GLN A 348 -13.02 -16.51 -4.22
C GLN A 348 -11.72 -16.89 -4.97
N ILE A 349 -11.31 -18.17 -4.92
CA ILE A 349 -10.16 -18.67 -5.69
C ILE A 349 -10.40 -18.52 -7.20
N ILE A 350 -11.59 -18.90 -7.68
CA ILE A 350 -11.96 -18.80 -9.10
C ILE A 350 -12.06 -17.34 -9.55
N GLU A 351 -12.65 -16.46 -8.74
CA GLU A 351 -12.73 -15.03 -9.02
C GLU A 351 -11.33 -14.42 -9.12
N THR A 352 -10.43 -14.80 -8.20
CA THR A 352 -9.03 -14.38 -8.26
C THR A 352 -8.35 -14.90 -9.53
N ALA A 353 -8.50 -16.17 -9.90
CA ALA A 353 -7.94 -16.71 -11.14
C ALA A 353 -8.46 -15.96 -12.38
N LYS A 354 -9.76 -15.62 -12.41
CA LYS A 354 -10.37 -14.83 -13.49
C LYS A 354 -9.83 -13.41 -13.54
N LYS A 355 -9.59 -12.77 -12.40
CA LYS A 355 -8.97 -11.42 -12.32
C LYS A 355 -7.61 -11.35 -13.03
N TYR A 356 -6.81 -12.42 -12.99
CA TYR A 356 -5.49 -12.47 -13.64
C TYR A 356 -5.52 -12.97 -15.09
N GLU A 357 -6.69 -13.39 -15.58
CA GLU A 357 -6.92 -13.80 -16.98
C GLU A 357 -6.02 -14.95 -17.50
N ASN A 358 -5.39 -15.73 -16.61
CA ASN A 358 -4.59 -16.90 -17.02
C ASN A 358 -5.49 -18.12 -17.27
N LYS A 359 -5.67 -18.44 -18.56
CA LYS A 359 -6.48 -19.58 -19.01
C LYS A 359 -6.03 -20.93 -18.46
N SER A 360 -4.73 -21.17 -18.32
CA SER A 360 -4.19 -22.44 -17.79
C SER A 360 -4.51 -22.59 -16.32
N VAL A 361 -4.42 -21.51 -15.54
CA VAL A 361 -4.76 -21.50 -14.11
C VAL A 361 -6.27 -21.65 -13.90
N ILE A 362 -7.08 -20.95 -14.70
CA ILE A 362 -8.54 -21.10 -14.67
C ILE A 362 -8.94 -22.54 -14.97
N ALA A 363 -8.41 -23.12 -16.05
CA ALA A 363 -8.69 -24.51 -16.44
C ALA A 363 -8.23 -25.52 -15.38
N TYR A 364 -7.10 -25.27 -14.71
CA TYR A 364 -6.62 -26.09 -13.60
C TYR A 364 -7.63 -26.14 -12.45
N PHE A 365 -8.09 -24.97 -11.98
CA PHE A 365 -9.05 -24.92 -10.88
C PHE A 365 -10.43 -25.45 -11.28
N GLU A 366 -10.91 -25.15 -12.49
CA GLU A 366 -12.16 -25.71 -12.99
C GLU A 366 -12.10 -27.25 -13.00
N ALA A 367 -11.02 -27.84 -13.52
CA ALA A 367 -10.86 -29.30 -13.51
C ALA A 367 -10.80 -29.88 -12.09
N LYS A 368 -10.05 -29.23 -11.18
CA LYS A 368 -9.95 -29.68 -9.79
C LYS A 368 -11.30 -29.57 -9.09
N PHE A 369 -11.95 -28.43 -9.08
CA PHE A 369 -13.22 -28.25 -8.36
C PHE A 369 -14.40 -29.02 -8.99
N VAL A 370 -14.41 -29.22 -10.32
CA VAL A 370 -15.39 -30.12 -10.99
C VAL A 370 -15.18 -31.58 -10.57
N SER A 371 -13.93 -32.03 -10.39
CA SER A 371 -13.63 -33.39 -9.93
C SER A 371 -14.01 -33.67 -8.46
N LEU A 372 -14.28 -32.62 -7.67
CA LEU A 372 -14.63 -32.72 -6.24
C LEU A 372 -16.16 -32.83 -5.99
N ASN A 373 -16.95 -33.27 -6.98
CA ASN A 373 -18.43 -33.31 -6.92
C ASN A 373 -19.06 -31.98 -6.48
N LEU A 374 -18.66 -30.88 -7.13
CA LEU A 374 -19.63 -29.80 -7.32
C LEU A 374 -20.86 -30.41 -8.02
N PRO A 375 -22.09 -30.20 -7.53
CA PRO A 375 -23.25 -30.48 -8.35
C PRO A 375 -23.02 -29.81 -9.70
N THR A 376 -23.16 -30.59 -10.77
CA THR A 376 -23.14 -30.09 -12.15
C THR A 376 -24.40 -29.25 -12.38
N GLU A 377 -24.46 -28.11 -11.72
CA GLU A 377 -25.26 -26.92 -12.07
C GLU A 377 -24.35 -25.70 -11.90
N ILE A 378 -23.24 -25.73 -12.64
CA ILE A 378 -22.86 -24.55 -13.42
C ILE A 378 -22.87 -25.01 -14.88
N GLU A 379 -24.05 -25.42 -15.36
CA GLU A 379 -24.42 -24.92 -16.68
C GLU A 379 -24.55 -23.40 -16.49
N ALA A 380 -23.64 -22.65 -17.08
CA ALA A 380 -24.06 -21.35 -17.56
C ALA A 380 -25.37 -21.60 -18.33
N PRO A 381 -26.50 -20.96 -18.02
CA PRO A 381 -27.64 -21.04 -18.90
C PRO A 381 -27.19 -20.35 -20.18
N SER A 382 -26.86 -21.17 -21.18
CA SER A 382 -26.63 -20.69 -22.52
C SER A 382 -27.87 -19.91 -22.94
N ILE A 383 -27.63 -18.79 -23.60
CA ILE A 383 -28.55 -17.71 -23.97
C ILE A 383 -29.70 -18.16 -24.92
N ARG A 384 -30.02 -19.46 -25.03
CA ARG A 384 -30.99 -19.97 -26.02
C ARG A 384 -32.09 -20.91 -25.51
N GLU A 385 -31.94 -21.66 -24.42
CA GLU A 385 -32.99 -22.64 -24.04
C GLU A 385 -33.97 -22.15 -22.96
N LEU A 386 -33.63 -21.09 -22.23
CA LEU A 386 -34.57 -20.30 -21.40
C LEU A 386 -35.60 -19.52 -22.23
N SER A 387 -35.54 -19.56 -23.56
CA SER A 387 -36.44 -18.81 -24.45
C SER A 387 -37.68 -19.57 -24.92
N VAL A 388 -37.85 -20.85 -24.53
CA VAL A 388 -38.97 -21.69 -25.02
C VAL A 388 -39.86 -22.25 -23.90
N GLU A 389 -39.33 -22.65 -22.75
CA GLU A 389 -40.16 -23.15 -21.63
C GLU A 389 -40.87 -22.00 -20.85
N ILE A 390 -40.29 -20.79 -20.88
CA ILE A 390 -40.85 -19.56 -20.27
C ILE A 390 -42.13 -19.08 -21.00
N LYS A 391 -42.47 -19.63 -22.17
CA LYS A 391 -43.69 -19.28 -22.92
C LYS A 391 -44.93 -20.10 -22.59
N LYS A 392 -44.86 -21.08 -21.66
CA LYS A 392 -46.02 -21.96 -21.38
C LYS A 392 -46.53 -22.00 -19.95
N SER A 393 -45.82 -21.44 -18.96
CA SER A 393 -46.29 -21.40 -17.56
C SER A 393 -46.75 -20.01 -17.10
N VAL A 394 -46.76 -19.01 -17.98
CA VAL A 394 -47.38 -17.68 -17.74
C VAL A 394 -48.73 -17.60 -18.45
N VAL A 395 -49.64 -18.50 -18.09
CA VAL A 395 -51.08 -18.32 -18.29
C VAL A 395 -51.79 -18.98 -17.09
N GLU A 396 -51.66 -18.39 -15.90
CA GLU A 396 -52.70 -18.34 -14.87
C GLU A 396 -52.22 -17.47 -13.69
N GLU A 397 -52.99 -16.42 -13.43
CA GLU A 397 -52.81 -15.38 -12.41
C GLU A 397 -52.70 -15.98 -10.99
N VAL A 398 -52.06 -15.37 -9.97
CA VAL A 398 -52.61 -14.26 -9.17
C VAL A 398 -51.56 -13.79 -8.13
N LYS A 399 -51.26 -12.49 -8.14
CA LYS A 399 -50.88 -11.57 -7.02
C LYS A 399 -50.04 -12.13 -5.85
N SER A 400 -48.75 -11.76 -5.79
CA SER A 400 -48.05 -11.56 -4.52
C SER A 400 -47.63 -10.10 -4.37
N GLU A 401 -47.98 -9.54 -3.21
CA GLU A 401 -47.81 -8.14 -2.84
C GLU A 401 -46.33 -7.81 -2.63
N VAL A 402 -45.91 -6.67 -3.17
CA VAL A 402 -44.63 -6.04 -2.82
C VAL A 402 -44.68 -5.69 -1.33
N ASN A 403 -43.80 -6.27 -0.50
CA ASN A 403 -43.76 -6.02 0.94
C ASN A 403 -42.88 -4.79 1.26
N PRO A 404 -43.45 -3.61 1.58
CA PRO A 404 -42.67 -2.38 1.83
C PRO A 404 -41.78 -2.46 3.07
N GLU A 405 -42.11 -3.33 4.02
CA GLU A 405 -41.38 -3.47 5.28
C GLU A 405 -40.03 -4.16 5.07
N GLU A 406 -39.95 -5.08 4.09
CA GLU A 406 -38.70 -5.72 3.70
C GLU A 406 -37.70 -4.70 3.11
N TRP A 407 -38.21 -3.80 2.27
CA TRP A 407 -37.43 -2.72 1.68
C TRP A 407 -36.94 -1.72 2.72
N LYS A 408 -37.81 -1.33 3.66
CA LYS A 408 -37.44 -0.51 4.81
C LYS A 408 -36.33 -1.18 5.64
N ASN A 409 -36.44 -2.46 5.92
CA ASN A 409 -35.45 -3.19 6.71
C ASN A 409 -34.09 -3.26 6.00
N ASN A 410 -34.07 -3.51 4.69
CA ASN A 410 -32.85 -3.48 3.88
C ASN A 410 -32.17 -2.10 3.92
N PHE A 411 -32.94 -1.03 3.82
CA PHE A 411 -32.41 0.33 3.96
C PHE A 411 -31.83 0.58 5.37
N LEU A 412 -32.55 0.22 6.44
CA LEU A 412 -32.10 0.46 7.82
C LEU A 412 -30.80 -0.31 8.13
N LEU A 413 -30.64 -1.53 7.59
CA LEU A 413 -29.41 -2.31 7.71
C LEU A 413 -28.23 -1.61 7.03
N ALA A 414 -28.39 -1.20 5.76
CA ALA A 414 -27.35 -0.49 5.01
C ALA A 414 -27.00 0.86 5.67
N TYR A 415 -28.02 1.59 6.14
CA TYR A 415 -27.85 2.87 6.83
C TYR A 415 -27.11 2.73 8.16
N ASN A 416 -27.41 1.72 8.97
CA ASN A 416 -26.72 1.47 10.23
C ASN A 416 -25.25 1.06 10.01
N LYS A 417 -24.98 0.28 8.95
CA LYS A 417 -23.60 -0.05 8.54
C LYS A 417 -22.82 1.22 8.20
N LYS A 418 -23.42 2.14 7.43
CA LYS A 418 -22.81 3.45 7.11
C LYS A 418 -22.61 4.33 8.35
N LEU A 419 -23.59 4.38 9.25
CA LEU A 419 -23.48 5.13 10.51
C LEU A 419 -22.36 4.61 11.42
N ALA A 420 -22.18 3.29 11.49
CA ALA A 420 -21.09 2.68 12.25
C ALA A 420 -19.72 3.04 11.64
N ALA A 421 -19.60 3.01 10.31
CA ALA A 421 -18.39 3.45 9.61
C ALA A 421 -18.09 4.94 9.85
N ASP A 422 -19.11 5.80 9.78
CA ASP A 422 -18.96 7.23 10.07
C ASP A 422 -18.51 7.47 11.51
N LYS A 423 -19.06 6.73 12.49
CA LYS A 423 -18.63 6.83 13.89
C LYS A 423 -17.19 6.35 14.09
N ALA A 424 -16.79 5.29 13.41
CA ALA A 424 -15.43 4.75 13.49
C ALA A 424 -14.40 5.70 12.85
N ALA A 425 -14.78 6.40 11.77
CA ALA A 425 -13.93 7.38 11.11
C ALA A 425 -13.67 8.62 11.98
N TRP A 426 -14.52 8.91 12.98
CA TRP A 426 -14.39 10.05 13.88
C TRP A 426 -13.88 9.56 15.24
N CYS A 427 -12.57 9.66 15.49
CA CYS A 427 -11.92 9.11 16.69
C CYS A 427 -12.50 9.67 18.01
N GLY A 428 -12.77 8.78 18.99
CA GLY A 428 -13.07 9.14 20.38
C GLY A 428 -14.32 10.01 20.57
N LEU A 429 -14.19 11.12 21.29
CA LEU A 429 -15.28 12.04 21.63
C LEU A 429 -15.99 12.66 20.42
N TYR A 430 -15.31 12.72 19.26
CA TYR A 430 -15.86 13.29 18.03
C TYR A 430 -16.87 12.38 17.32
N SER A 431 -16.94 11.10 17.68
CA SER A 431 -17.98 10.17 17.20
C SER A 431 -19.41 10.61 17.56
N PHE A 432 -19.56 11.48 18.57
CA PHE A 432 -20.83 12.09 18.96
C PHE A 432 -21.45 12.97 17.86
N PHE A 433 -20.65 13.50 16.93
CA PHE A 433 -21.14 14.31 15.82
C PHE A 433 -21.79 13.46 14.71
N ALA A 434 -21.43 12.17 14.60
CA ALA A 434 -22.09 11.21 13.70
C ALA A 434 -23.39 10.67 14.31
N LYS A 435 -24.42 11.53 14.36
CA LYS A 435 -25.76 11.16 14.87
C LYS A 435 -26.62 10.51 13.79
N SER A 436 -27.55 9.66 14.21
CA SER A 436 -28.61 9.18 13.33
C SER A 436 -29.73 10.20 13.25
N ASN A 437 -30.16 10.56 12.03
CA ASN A 437 -31.39 11.33 11.77
C ASN A 437 -32.50 10.43 11.21
N VAL A 438 -32.30 9.10 11.26
CA VAL A 438 -33.25 8.07 10.85
C VAL A 438 -33.55 7.17 12.04
N ASN A 439 -34.79 6.72 12.17
CA ASN A 439 -35.22 5.77 13.21
C ASN A 439 -36.14 4.67 12.65
N ASN A 440 -36.36 3.62 13.43
CA ASN A 440 -37.15 2.45 13.01
C ASN A 440 -38.64 2.74 12.78
N ASN A 441 -39.14 3.91 13.21
CA ASN A 441 -40.54 4.30 13.06
C ASN A 441 -40.81 5.05 11.76
N MET A 442 -39.76 5.43 11.00
CA MET A 442 -39.91 6.06 9.68
C MET A 442 -40.43 5.04 8.65
N THR A 443 -41.40 5.44 7.84
CA THR A 443 -41.88 4.63 6.71
C THR A 443 -40.86 4.67 5.57
N LEU A 444 -40.94 3.73 4.62
CA LEU A 444 -40.08 3.75 3.42
C LEU A 444 -40.18 5.10 2.66
N LYS A 445 -41.37 5.69 2.61
CA LYS A 445 -41.62 7.01 2.00
C LYS A 445 -40.91 8.14 2.75
N ASP A 446 -40.92 8.11 4.08
CA ASP A 446 -40.20 9.10 4.90
C ASP A 446 -38.69 8.98 4.73
N LEU A 447 -38.18 7.75 4.60
CA LEU A 447 -36.77 7.48 4.36
C LEU A 447 -36.30 8.02 3.01
N VAL A 448 -37.11 7.86 1.97
CA VAL A 448 -36.85 8.42 0.64
C VAL A 448 -36.91 9.94 0.68
N SER A 449 -37.94 10.52 1.29
CA SER A 449 -38.06 11.97 1.46
C SER A 449 -36.86 12.56 2.23
N HIS A 450 -36.38 11.87 3.26
CA HIS A 450 -35.15 12.23 3.97
C HIS A 450 -33.93 12.15 3.06
N ALA A 451 -33.77 11.09 2.26
CA ALA A 451 -32.66 10.95 1.30
C ALA A 451 -32.66 12.02 0.18
N GLN A 452 -33.84 12.51 -0.22
CA GLN A 452 -34.00 13.60 -1.19
C GLN A 452 -33.79 15.00 -0.58
N GLY A 453 -33.55 15.08 0.73
CA GLY A 453 -33.38 16.37 1.43
C GLY A 453 -34.69 17.11 1.69
N ALA A 454 -35.84 16.45 1.54
CA ALA A 454 -37.17 17.01 1.73
C ALA A 454 -37.71 16.84 3.17
N SER A 455 -36.93 16.22 4.08
CA SER A 455 -37.33 16.03 5.48
C SER A 455 -36.85 17.14 6.41
N ASN A 456 -37.54 17.32 7.54
CA ASN A 456 -37.16 18.26 8.59
C ASN A 456 -36.03 17.76 9.52
N GLN A 457 -35.47 16.56 9.30
CA GLN A 457 -34.43 15.96 10.15
C GLN A 457 -33.10 15.86 9.41
N GLY A 458 -32.15 16.75 9.72
CA GLY A 458 -30.81 16.71 9.12
C GLY A 458 -30.79 16.97 7.61
N SER A 459 -29.63 16.78 6.98
CA SER A 459 -29.41 17.11 5.57
C SER A 459 -29.70 15.98 4.57
N GLY A 460 -30.15 14.81 5.03
CA GLY A 460 -30.43 13.67 4.15
C GLY A 460 -29.20 12.95 3.56
N LYS A 461 -28.03 13.57 3.57
CA LYS A 461 -26.84 13.13 2.81
C LYS A 461 -26.41 11.67 3.05
N ARG A 462 -26.50 11.17 4.28
CA ARG A 462 -26.18 9.76 4.58
C ARG A 462 -27.20 8.83 3.94
N SER A 463 -28.49 9.11 4.07
CA SER A 463 -29.55 8.32 3.44
C SER A 463 -29.46 8.38 1.92
N GLN A 464 -29.11 9.56 1.37
CA GLN A 464 -28.86 9.74 -0.06
C GLN A 464 -27.72 8.83 -0.55
N ALA A 465 -26.58 8.83 0.15
CA ALA A 465 -25.45 7.97 -0.21
C ALA A 465 -25.83 6.48 -0.15
N VAL A 466 -26.52 6.06 0.91
CA VAL A 466 -26.98 4.66 1.06
C VAL A 466 -27.95 4.27 -0.06
N MET A 467 -28.93 5.11 -0.40
CA MET A 467 -29.88 4.79 -1.48
C MET A 467 -29.24 4.84 -2.87
N LYS A 468 -28.19 5.64 -3.09
CA LYS A 468 -27.38 5.58 -4.33
C LYS A 468 -26.60 4.27 -4.42
N GLU A 469 -25.96 3.86 -3.33
CA GLU A 469 -25.24 2.57 -3.24
C GLU A 469 -26.18 1.38 -3.47
N MET A 470 -27.46 1.50 -3.06
CA MET A 470 -28.50 0.49 -3.30
C MET A 470 -29.12 0.54 -4.72
N GLY A 471 -28.73 1.50 -5.56
CA GLY A 471 -29.30 1.69 -6.90
C GLY A 471 -30.74 2.23 -6.91
N TRP A 472 -31.17 2.87 -5.81
CA TRP A 472 -32.53 3.39 -5.62
C TRP A 472 -32.67 4.87 -5.95
N LEU A 473 -31.57 5.62 -5.88
CA LEU A 473 -31.49 7.03 -6.29
C LEU A 473 -30.40 7.23 -7.35
N ASP A 474 -30.63 8.14 -8.28
CA ASP A 474 -29.64 8.59 -9.26
C ASP A 474 -28.75 9.71 -8.71
N GLU A 475 -27.83 10.23 -9.53
CA GLU A 475 -26.92 11.31 -9.17
C GLU A 475 -27.62 12.58 -8.67
N ASN A 476 -28.84 12.85 -9.18
CA ASN A 476 -29.67 14.01 -8.85
C ASN A 476 -30.61 13.78 -7.65
N ALA A 477 -30.52 12.62 -6.97
CA ALA A 477 -31.44 12.20 -5.91
C ALA A 477 -32.87 11.91 -6.40
N GLU A 478 -33.05 11.62 -7.69
CA GLU A 478 -34.32 11.16 -8.23
C GLU A 478 -34.45 9.65 -8.05
N VAL A 479 -35.67 9.18 -7.79
CA VAL A 479 -35.92 7.76 -7.56
C VAL A 479 -35.83 7.00 -8.88
N ILE A 480 -34.98 5.98 -8.89
CA ILE A 480 -34.73 5.12 -10.05
C ILE A 480 -34.87 3.65 -9.69
N GLY A 481 -34.73 2.79 -10.70
CA GLY A 481 -34.70 1.34 -10.51
C GLY A 481 -36.01 0.78 -9.96
N GLU A 482 -35.90 -0.27 -9.17
CA GLU A 482 -37.04 -1.02 -8.63
C GLU A 482 -37.90 -0.19 -7.66
N LEU A 483 -37.30 0.77 -6.94
CA LEU A 483 -38.00 1.62 -5.98
C LEU A 483 -39.03 2.56 -6.65
N ASN A 484 -38.79 2.97 -7.90
CA ASN A 484 -39.72 3.81 -8.68
C ASN A 484 -41.07 3.13 -8.93
N ASN A 485 -41.09 1.80 -8.98
CA ASN A 485 -42.31 1.00 -9.19
C ASN A 485 -43.07 0.69 -7.89
N ILE A 486 -42.46 0.99 -6.73
CA ILE A 486 -42.92 0.61 -5.40
C ILE A 486 -43.50 1.82 -4.66
N LEU A 487 -42.84 2.98 -4.74
CA LEU A 487 -43.31 4.22 -4.10
C LEU A 487 -44.71 4.69 -4.51
N PRO A 488 -45.19 4.52 -5.76
CA PRO A 488 -46.57 4.87 -6.12
C PRO A 488 -47.62 3.94 -5.49
N LYS A 489 -47.20 2.78 -4.96
CA LYS A 489 -48.08 1.75 -4.36
C LYS A 489 -48.14 1.84 -2.83
N ILE A 490 -47.44 2.81 -2.22
CA ILE A 490 -47.33 3.09 -0.77
C ILE A 490 -47.64 4.56 -0.51
#